data_AF-A0A979FDM1-F1
#
_entry.id   AF-A0A979FDM1-F1
#
_cell.length_a   1.000
_cell.length_b   1.000
_cell.length_c   1.000
_cell.angle_alpha   90.00
_cell.angle_beta   90.00
_cell.angle_gamma   90.00
#
_symmetry.space_group_name_H-M   'P 1'
#
loop_
_entity.id
_entity.type
_entity.pdbx_description
1 polymer ?
#
loop_
_entity_poly.entity_id
_entity_poly.type
_entity_poly.pdbx_seq_one_letter_code
_entity_poly.pdbx_strand_id
1 'polypeptide(L)'
;MESVLSDQSASVEELVEACIKAFDDEGVLKDASAVRLFLMMHPWYISSTDFAKKLLLKSQNCSAACCSQICHLVKYWMSEFPAEFDLNPELAEQIRCLKELLEQNGDVRRSLLIDIDSVPSYEWKRQLSSSIQKKSKTSLLFDHLDSSTLAEHLTYMEYKSFCKILFQDYHSFVMQGCTVDNPILERFITLFNRVSQWIQMMVLSKPTAQQRATVICDFIKVAQRLLELQNFNTLMAVVGGLSNSSISRLKDTQALISSDARKVFEGLVELITSSGNYSRYRQRFSECTGFRFPILGVHLKDLIAVHVALPDWADPEKTRVNLTKTNQLYTILQELALIQTTPPEIDANPDLLNLLIVSLDQYNTEEEIYQLSLQREPRSLKLSASSSNPQSPLIEEWASSIKPKADPVIINKHIEKMVESVFKNFDTDGDGHITQKEFESIRNNFPYLSKFDDLDQNQDGRISREEMIKYFAKANSMLNCKMGFVHTFTAMNCFKPTVCQHCSGIIRRGKGLLWNGCLDIQNASTPQCLRCSWTGLLLKLDNPG
;
A
#
# COMPACT_ATOMS: atom_id res chain seq x y z
N MET A 1 -10.75 -31.37 -2.36
CA MET A 1 -10.20 -30.05 -2.76
C MET A 1 -8.71 -29.98 -2.48
N GLU A 2 -8.25 -30.43 -1.31
CA GLU A 2 -6.83 -30.67 -0.98
C GLU A 2 -6.01 -31.28 -2.13
N SER A 3 -6.50 -32.33 -2.81
CA SER A 3 -5.80 -32.98 -3.93
C SER A 3 -5.63 -32.13 -5.19
N VAL A 4 -6.34 -31.01 -5.32
CA VAL A 4 -6.22 -30.03 -6.42
C VAL A 4 -5.38 -28.84 -5.96
N LEU A 5 -5.40 -28.52 -4.66
CA LEU A 5 -4.52 -27.51 -4.05
C LEU A 5 -3.11 -28.02 -3.75
N SER A 6 -2.89 -29.34 -3.77
CA SER A 6 -1.55 -29.96 -3.74
C SER A 6 -0.81 -29.84 -5.07
N ASP A 7 -1.53 -29.66 -6.17
CA ASP A 7 -0.94 -29.35 -7.47
C ASP A 7 -0.54 -27.86 -7.53
N GLN A 8 0.55 -27.56 -8.24
CA GLN A 8 1.02 -26.18 -8.39
C GLN A 8 0.11 -25.32 -9.29
N SER A 9 -0.78 -25.94 -10.07
CA SER A 9 -1.75 -25.27 -10.94
C SER A 9 -3.00 -26.12 -11.18
N ALA A 10 -4.15 -25.46 -11.35
CA ALA A 10 -5.43 -26.10 -11.68
C ALA A 10 -6.27 -25.25 -12.63
N SER A 11 -7.09 -25.87 -13.48
CA SER A 11 -8.06 -25.12 -14.29
C SER A 11 -9.21 -24.57 -13.44
N VAL A 12 -9.89 -23.53 -13.93
CA VAL A 12 -11.05 -22.95 -13.22
C VAL A 12 -12.17 -23.99 -13.09
N GLU A 13 -12.36 -24.83 -14.10
CA GLU A 13 -13.30 -25.95 -14.10
C GLU A 13 -12.94 -27.02 -13.05
N GLU A 14 -11.66 -27.39 -12.93
CA GLU A 14 -11.16 -28.31 -11.89
C GLU A 14 -11.42 -27.74 -10.48
N LEU A 15 -11.16 -26.44 -10.27
CA LEU A 15 -11.37 -25.77 -8.99
C LEU A 15 -12.86 -25.65 -8.61
N VAL A 16 -13.72 -25.25 -9.55
CA VAL A 16 -15.18 -25.17 -9.34
C VAL A 16 -15.75 -26.55 -9.01
N GLU A 17 -15.37 -27.58 -9.76
CA GLU A 17 -15.78 -28.97 -9.49
C GLU A 17 -15.30 -29.45 -8.13
N ALA A 18 -14.07 -29.10 -7.72
CA ALA A 18 -13.52 -29.44 -6.42
C ALA A 18 -14.21 -28.71 -5.26
N CYS A 19 -14.71 -27.49 -5.47
CA CYS A 19 -15.53 -26.74 -4.51
C CYS A 19 -16.90 -27.39 -4.31
N ILE A 20 -17.59 -27.73 -5.41
CA ILE A 20 -18.91 -28.39 -5.34
C ILE A 20 -18.78 -29.74 -4.60
N LYS A 21 -17.78 -30.55 -4.95
CA LYS A 21 -17.50 -31.85 -4.31
C LYS A 21 -16.99 -31.78 -2.87
N ALA A 22 -16.70 -30.59 -2.33
CA ALA A 22 -16.31 -30.43 -0.94
C ALA A 22 -17.49 -30.57 0.04
N PHE A 23 -18.71 -30.31 -0.45
CA PHE A 23 -19.97 -30.55 0.25
C PHE A 23 -20.48 -31.97 -0.04
N ASP A 24 -21.20 -32.57 0.92
CA ASP A 24 -22.06 -33.73 0.64
C ASP A 24 -23.51 -33.30 0.36
N ASP A 25 -24.40 -34.28 0.15
CA ASP A 25 -25.79 -34.04 -0.24
C ASP A 25 -26.62 -33.34 0.86
N GLU A 26 -26.22 -33.51 2.13
CA GLU A 26 -26.80 -32.92 3.34
C GLU A 26 -26.16 -31.56 3.70
N GLY A 27 -25.16 -31.13 2.94
CA GLY A 27 -24.48 -29.84 3.11
C GLY A 27 -23.31 -29.83 4.09
N VAL A 28 -22.81 -30.99 4.53
CA VAL A 28 -21.63 -31.06 5.39
C VAL A 28 -20.38 -30.78 4.56
N LEU A 29 -19.62 -29.76 4.98
CA LEU A 29 -18.40 -29.31 4.32
C LEU A 29 -17.19 -30.06 4.89
N LYS A 30 -16.48 -30.81 4.04
CA LYS A 30 -15.33 -31.65 4.45
C LYS A 30 -14.05 -30.84 4.71
N ASP A 31 -13.85 -29.76 3.95
CA ASP A 31 -12.70 -28.87 4.07
C ASP A 31 -13.16 -27.43 3.83
N ALA A 32 -13.37 -26.70 4.92
CA ALA A 32 -13.78 -25.29 4.87
C ALA A 32 -12.64 -24.37 4.44
N SER A 33 -11.38 -24.75 4.65
CA SER A 33 -10.22 -23.90 4.39
C SER A 33 -10.00 -23.70 2.89
N ALA A 34 -10.03 -24.78 2.11
CA ALA A 34 -9.89 -24.74 0.67
C ALA A 34 -11.06 -24.05 -0.03
N VAL A 35 -12.30 -24.34 0.37
CA VAL A 35 -13.48 -23.67 -0.21
C VAL A 35 -13.45 -22.18 0.09
N ARG A 36 -13.12 -21.78 1.32
CA ARG A 36 -12.96 -20.37 1.70
C ARG A 36 -11.81 -19.70 0.94
N LEU A 37 -10.73 -20.41 0.64
CA LEU A 37 -9.64 -19.92 -0.20
C LEU A 37 -10.10 -19.63 -1.63
N PHE A 38 -10.80 -20.57 -2.26
CA PHE A 38 -11.32 -20.35 -3.61
C PHE A 38 -12.38 -19.24 -3.62
N LEU A 39 -13.36 -19.29 -2.72
CA LEU A 39 -14.44 -18.29 -2.67
C LEU A 39 -13.92 -16.88 -2.39
N MET A 40 -12.83 -16.72 -1.63
CA MET A 40 -12.18 -15.43 -1.48
C MET A 40 -11.37 -15.07 -2.74
N MET A 41 -10.53 -15.99 -3.25
CA MET A 41 -9.53 -15.66 -4.28
C MET A 41 -10.02 -15.75 -5.73
N HIS A 42 -11.20 -16.29 -6.03
CA HIS A 42 -11.69 -16.43 -7.40
C HIS A 42 -11.70 -15.12 -8.22
N PRO A 43 -11.96 -13.91 -7.67
CA PRO A 43 -11.98 -12.67 -8.46
C PRO A 43 -10.65 -12.30 -9.13
N TRP A 44 -9.53 -12.93 -8.75
CA TRP A 44 -8.23 -12.79 -9.42
C TRP A 44 -8.18 -13.47 -10.81
N TYR A 45 -9.04 -14.46 -11.08
CA TYR A 45 -8.99 -15.28 -12.31
C TYR A 45 -10.36 -15.58 -12.94
N ILE A 46 -11.47 -15.35 -12.23
CA ILE A 46 -12.84 -15.38 -12.76
C ILE A 46 -13.72 -14.37 -12.03
N SER A 47 -14.54 -13.60 -12.74
CA SER A 47 -15.46 -12.66 -12.07
C SER A 47 -16.50 -13.44 -11.24
N SER A 48 -16.93 -12.88 -10.10
CA SER A 48 -17.98 -13.50 -9.28
C SER A 48 -19.27 -13.73 -10.07
N THR A 49 -19.61 -12.78 -10.97
CA THR A 49 -20.76 -12.90 -11.87
C THR A 49 -20.61 -14.10 -12.83
N ASP A 50 -19.44 -14.33 -13.41
CA ASP A 50 -19.21 -15.45 -14.34
C ASP A 50 -19.04 -16.79 -13.63
N PHE A 51 -18.51 -16.78 -12.40
CA PHE A 51 -18.53 -17.95 -11.53
C PHE A 51 -19.97 -18.35 -11.18
N ALA A 52 -20.83 -17.40 -10.80
CA ALA A 52 -22.25 -17.65 -10.58
C ALA A 52 -22.98 -18.15 -11.84
N LYS A 53 -22.69 -17.59 -13.03
CA LYS A 53 -23.17 -18.13 -14.33
C LYS A 53 -22.72 -19.58 -14.54
N LYS A 54 -21.47 -19.93 -14.26
CA LYS A 54 -20.98 -21.33 -14.37
C LYS A 54 -21.73 -22.26 -13.41
N LEU A 55 -22.01 -21.83 -12.18
CA LEU A 55 -22.83 -22.62 -11.24
C LEU A 55 -24.26 -22.82 -11.75
N LEU A 56 -24.89 -21.78 -12.28
CA LEU A 56 -26.24 -21.82 -12.87
C LEU A 56 -26.32 -22.74 -14.09
N LEU A 57 -25.38 -22.64 -15.03
CA LEU A 57 -25.31 -23.53 -16.20
C LEU A 57 -25.04 -24.99 -15.79
N LYS A 58 -24.32 -25.20 -14.68
CA LYS A 58 -24.04 -26.54 -14.17
C LYS A 58 -25.25 -27.14 -13.46
N SER A 59 -25.99 -26.36 -12.66
CA SER A 59 -27.20 -26.85 -11.97
C SER A 59 -28.26 -27.36 -12.95
N GLN A 60 -28.40 -26.72 -14.12
CA GLN A 60 -29.28 -27.15 -15.22
C GLN A 60 -28.93 -28.53 -15.83
N ASN A 61 -27.64 -28.92 -15.80
CA ASN A 61 -27.12 -30.06 -16.56
C ASN A 61 -26.56 -31.19 -15.66
N CYS A 62 -26.91 -31.20 -14.37
CA CYS A 62 -26.31 -32.10 -13.38
C CYS A 62 -27.34 -32.99 -12.65
N SER A 63 -26.85 -33.92 -11.83
CA SER A 63 -27.71 -34.76 -10.99
C SER A 63 -28.30 -33.98 -9.81
N ALA A 64 -29.40 -34.48 -9.23
CA ALA A 64 -30.03 -33.86 -8.05
C ALA A 64 -29.06 -33.72 -6.85
N ALA A 65 -28.11 -34.65 -6.70
CA ALA A 65 -27.02 -34.59 -5.73
C ALA A 65 -26.10 -33.37 -5.99
N CYS A 66 -25.60 -33.24 -7.22
CA CYS A 66 -24.76 -32.11 -7.62
C CYS A 66 -25.49 -30.76 -7.51
N CYS A 67 -26.79 -30.72 -7.84
CA CYS A 67 -27.63 -29.55 -7.62
C CYS A 67 -27.74 -29.19 -6.13
N SER A 68 -27.89 -30.18 -5.24
CA SER A 68 -27.84 -29.99 -3.77
C SER A 68 -26.51 -29.39 -3.32
N GLN A 69 -25.39 -29.94 -3.79
CA GLN A 69 -24.04 -29.45 -3.48
C GLN A 69 -23.82 -28.00 -3.96
N ILE A 70 -24.31 -27.64 -5.14
CA ILE A 70 -24.27 -26.26 -5.66
C ILE A 70 -25.07 -25.32 -4.75
N CYS A 71 -26.27 -25.71 -4.31
CA CYS A 71 -27.08 -24.89 -3.40
C CYS A 71 -26.39 -24.67 -2.05
N HIS A 72 -25.74 -25.70 -1.51
CA HIS A 72 -24.95 -25.59 -0.27
C HIS A 72 -23.69 -24.72 -0.44
N LEU A 73 -22.99 -24.81 -1.57
CA LEU A 73 -21.86 -23.94 -1.92
C LEU A 73 -22.30 -22.47 -2.02
N VAL A 74 -23.41 -22.18 -2.70
CA VAL A 74 -23.97 -20.83 -2.82
C VAL A 74 -24.37 -20.28 -1.45
N LYS A 75 -25.08 -21.07 -0.64
CA LYS A 75 -25.44 -20.72 0.74
C LYS A 75 -24.21 -20.40 1.59
N TYR A 76 -23.16 -21.21 1.50
CA TYR A 76 -21.90 -20.98 2.22
C TYR A 76 -21.17 -19.71 1.75
N TRP A 77 -21.13 -19.47 0.43
CA TRP A 77 -20.56 -18.24 -0.14
C TRP A 77 -21.31 -17.00 0.35
N MET A 78 -22.64 -17.03 0.38
CA MET A 78 -23.47 -15.96 0.90
C MET A 78 -23.29 -15.73 2.41
N SER A 79 -23.05 -16.78 3.21
CA SER A 79 -22.80 -16.63 4.64
C SER A 79 -21.40 -16.09 4.96
N GLU A 80 -20.37 -16.52 4.22
CA GLU A 80 -18.98 -16.09 4.45
C GLU A 80 -18.67 -14.71 3.84
N PHE A 81 -19.21 -14.40 2.67
CA PHE A 81 -18.91 -13.19 1.90
C PHE A 81 -20.17 -12.38 1.51
N PRO A 82 -21.11 -12.09 2.45
CA PRO A 82 -22.40 -11.45 2.14
C PRO A 82 -22.27 -10.07 1.48
N ALA A 83 -21.19 -9.34 1.77
CA ALA A 83 -20.94 -8.03 1.19
C ALA A 83 -20.71 -8.07 -0.33
N GLU A 84 -20.27 -9.19 -0.90
CA GLU A 84 -20.11 -9.31 -2.36
C GLU A 84 -21.46 -9.32 -3.09
N PHE A 85 -22.47 -9.93 -2.48
CA PHE A 85 -23.83 -10.04 -3.06
C PHE A 85 -24.63 -8.74 -2.94
N ASP A 86 -24.43 -7.95 -1.87
CA ASP A 86 -25.03 -6.60 -1.75
C ASP A 86 -24.40 -5.60 -2.74
N LEU A 87 -23.06 -5.65 -2.90
CA LEU A 87 -22.31 -4.65 -3.67
C LEU A 87 -22.23 -4.95 -5.18
N ASN A 88 -22.52 -6.19 -5.62
CA ASN A 88 -22.51 -6.56 -7.04
C ASN A 88 -23.93 -6.98 -7.49
N PRO A 89 -24.69 -6.08 -8.15
CA PRO A 89 -26.06 -6.38 -8.56
C PRO A 89 -26.14 -7.44 -9.67
N GLU A 90 -25.10 -7.60 -10.49
CA GLU A 90 -25.07 -8.65 -11.52
C GLU A 90 -24.89 -10.03 -10.89
N LEU A 91 -24.02 -10.16 -9.88
CA LEU A 91 -23.89 -11.38 -9.08
C LEU A 91 -25.21 -11.72 -8.40
N ALA A 92 -25.83 -10.74 -7.75
CA ALA A 92 -27.13 -10.92 -7.10
C ALA A 92 -28.20 -11.43 -8.07
N GLU A 93 -28.21 -10.92 -9.30
CA GLU A 93 -29.13 -11.37 -10.34
C GLU A 93 -28.88 -12.82 -10.78
N GLN A 94 -27.62 -13.25 -10.94
CA GLN A 94 -27.33 -14.65 -11.26
C GLN A 94 -27.81 -15.63 -10.16
N ILE A 95 -27.73 -15.20 -8.90
CA ILE A 95 -28.24 -15.99 -7.77
C ILE A 95 -29.77 -15.99 -7.72
N ARG A 96 -30.43 -14.88 -8.07
CA ARG A 96 -31.90 -14.84 -8.25
C ARG A 96 -32.35 -15.78 -9.37
N CYS A 97 -31.70 -15.76 -10.54
CA CYS A 97 -32.00 -16.69 -11.62
C CYS A 97 -31.81 -18.17 -11.21
N LEU A 98 -30.84 -18.48 -10.34
CA LEU A 98 -30.67 -19.82 -9.77
C LEU A 98 -31.82 -20.22 -8.83
N LYS A 99 -32.28 -19.29 -7.97
CA LYS A 99 -33.44 -19.49 -7.08
C LYS A 99 -34.72 -19.73 -7.89
N GLU A 100 -34.98 -18.89 -8.90
CA GLU A 100 -36.14 -19.02 -9.79
C GLU A 100 -36.14 -20.33 -10.58
N LEU A 101 -34.98 -20.77 -11.06
CA LEU A 101 -34.84 -22.06 -11.75
C LEU A 101 -35.21 -23.25 -10.84
N LEU A 102 -34.79 -23.22 -9.57
CA LEU A 102 -35.14 -24.24 -8.59
C LEU A 102 -36.64 -24.25 -8.30
N GLU A 103 -37.27 -23.08 -8.21
CA GLU A 103 -38.72 -22.93 -8.00
C GLU A 103 -39.52 -23.42 -9.21
N GLN A 104 -39.10 -23.10 -10.44
CA GLN A 104 -39.72 -23.59 -11.68
C GLN A 104 -39.64 -25.12 -11.81
N ASN A 105 -38.55 -25.73 -11.32
CA ASN A 105 -38.38 -27.19 -11.28
C ASN A 105 -39.14 -27.86 -10.10
N GLY A 106 -39.82 -27.09 -9.24
CA GLY A 106 -40.56 -27.60 -8.09
C GLY A 106 -39.69 -27.94 -6.87
N ASP A 107 -38.42 -27.56 -6.87
CA ASP A 107 -37.39 -27.97 -5.91
C ASP A 107 -37.34 -27.04 -4.67
N VAL A 108 -38.52 -26.79 -4.08
CA VAL A 108 -38.76 -25.76 -3.04
C VAL A 108 -37.81 -25.88 -1.83
N ARG A 109 -37.38 -27.09 -1.45
CA ARG A 109 -36.41 -27.27 -0.36
C ARG A 109 -35.03 -26.67 -0.66
N ARG A 110 -34.62 -26.65 -1.93
CA ARG A 110 -33.33 -26.12 -2.39
C ARG A 110 -33.40 -24.61 -2.62
N SER A 111 -34.50 -24.08 -3.15
CA SER A 111 -34.66 -22.62 -3.30
C SER A 111 -34.62 -21.89 -1.95
N LEU A 112 -35.16 -22.50 -0.88
CA LEU A 112 -35.08 -22.01 0.50
C LEU A 112 -33.65 -21.98 1.10
N LEU A 113 -32.65 -22.61 0.46
CA LEU A 113 -31.24 -22.47 0.86
C LEU A 113 -30.62 -21.16 0.33
N ILE A 114 -31.23 -20.54 -0.67
CA ILE A 114 -30.75 -19.35 -1.39
C ILE A 114 -31.63 -18.15 -1.02
N ASP A 115 -31.41 -17.61 0.18
CA ASP A 115 -32.13 -16.44 0.67
C ASP A 115 -31.30 -15.16 0.50
N ILE A 116 -31.27 -14.64 -0.73
CA ILE A 116 -30.52 -13.41 -1.05
C ILE A 116 -31.13 -12.16 -0.43
N ASP A 117 -32.44 -12.20 -0.16
CA ASP A 117 -33.19 -11.09 0.43
C ASP A 117 -32.86 -10.92 1.92
N SER A 118 -32.31 -11.97 2.57
CA SER A 118 -31.76 -11.91 3.93
C SER A 118 -30.38 -11.24 4.07
N VAL A 119 -29.67 -10.99 2.96
CA VAL A 119 -28.32 -10.40 2.99
C VAL A 119 -28.40 -8.97 3.58
N PRO A 120 -27.74 -8.69 4.72
CA PRO A 120 -27.77 -7.35 5.29
C PRO A 120 -27.06 -6.38 4.36
N SER A 121 -27.64 -5.21 4.10
CA SER A 121 -26.92 -4.24 3.27
C SER A 121 -25.59 -3.81 3.90
N TYR A 122 -24.56 -3.73 3.08
CA TYR A 122 -23.20 -3.29 3.38
C TYR A 122 -22.89 -1.92 2.78
N GLU A 123 -23.61 -1.48 1.74
CA GLU A 123 -23.55 -0.10 1.25
C GLU A 123 -23.63 0.92 2.39
N TRP A 124 -24.65 0.86 3.25
CA TRP A 124 -24.78 1.81 4.38
C TRP A 124 -23.69 1.66 5.44
N LYS A 125 -23.14 0.46 5.63
CA LYS A 125 -22.00 0.25 6.54
C LYS A 125 -20.73 0.88 5.97
N ARG A 126 -20.54 0.84 4.65
CA ARG A 126 -19.38 1.41 3.94
C ARG A 126 -19.54 2.89 3.60
N GLN A 127 -20.76 3.43 3.59
CA GLN A 127 -21.08 4.84 3.33
C GLN A 127 -20.13 5.80 4.06
N LEU A 128 -19.79 6.87 3.35
CA LEU A 128 -19.06 8.01 3.89
C LEU A 128 -20.01 8.80 4.78
N SER A 129 -19.68 8.88 6.07
CA SER A 129 -20.39 9.74 7.03
C SER A 129 -20.12 11.22 6.68
N SER A 130 -20.94 11.79 5.80
CA SER A 130 -20.76 13.13 5.22
C SER A 130 -21.60 14.19 5.93
N SER A 131 -21.35 14.42 7.22
CA SER A 131 -21.60 15.69 7.92
C SER A 131 -21.11 15.65 9.35
N ILE A 132 -20.12 16.47 9.68
CA ILE A 132 -19.99 17.01 11.02
C ILE A 132 -20.09 18.53 10.89
N GLN A 133 -21.10 19.11 11.55
CA GLN A 133 -21.34 20.55 11.53
C GLN A 133 -20.15 21.29 12.17
N LYS A 134 -19.65 22.34 11.51
CA LYS A 134 -18.57 23.19 12.03
C LYS A 134 -18.96 23.78 13.38
N LYS A 135 -18.39 23.25 14.48
CA LYS A 135 -18.29 23.94 15.76
C LYS A 135 -16.82 24.22 16.04
N SER A 136 -16.39 25.44 15.72
CA SER A 136 -15.05 25.94 16.03
C SER A 136 -14.90 26.15 17.54
N LYS A 137 -14.13 25.25 18.20
CA LYS A 137 -13.54 25.43 19.55
C LYS A 137 -12.62 24.24 19.96
N THR A 138 -11.91 23.62 19.01
CA THR A 138 -11.18 22.35 19.19
C THR A 138 -9.80 22.46 19.87
N SER A 139 -9.28 23.66 20.15
CA SER A 139 -7.91 23.83 20.70
C SER A 139 -7.79 23.58 22.22
N LEU A 140 -8.90 23.59 22.97
CA LEU A 140 -8.87 23.74 24.44
C LEU A 140 -9.03 22.43 25.26
N LEU A 141 -9.29 21.29 24.62
CA LEU A 141 -9.53 20.02 25.32
C LEU A 141 -8.33 19.07 25.32
N PHE A 142 -7.37 19.22 24.40
CA PHE A 142 -6.21 18.32 24.31
C PHE A 142 -5.21 18.49 25.47
N ASP A 143 -5.06 19.69 26.03
CA ASP A 143 -4.15 19.95 27.16
C ASP A 143 -4.61 19.28 28.48
N HIS A 144 -5.78 18.63 28.47
CA HIS A 144 -6.37 17.90 29.60
C HIS A 144 -6.75 16.45 29.27
N LEU A 145 -6.50 15.99 28.03
CA LEU A 145 -6.77 14.61 27.63
C LEU A 145 -5.55 13.75 27.98
N ASP A 146 -5.76 12.66 28.71
CA ASP A 146 -4.67 11.76 29.07
C ASP A 146 -4.21 10.93 27.86
N SER A 147 -2.94 10.51 27.90
CA SER A 147 -2.31 9.74 26.83
C SER A 147 -2.95 8.37 26.58
N SER A 148 -3.64 7.80 27.58
CA SER A 148 -4.30 6.49 27.44
C SER A 148 -5.57 6.60 26.63
N THR A 149 -6.49 7.46 27.08
CA THR A 149 -7.76 7.73 26.42
C THR A 149 -7.54 8.16 24.97
N LEU A 150 -6.53 9.01 24.69
CA LEU A 150 -6.20 9.41 23.32
C LEU A 150 -5.75 8.24 22.44
N ALA A 151 -4.85 7.37 22.94
CA ALA A 151 -4.41 6.18 22.20
C ALA A 151 -5.57 5.21 21.92
N GLU A 152 -6.45 5.01 22.90
CA GLU A 152 -7.64 4.15 22.80
C GLU A 152 -8.64 4.69 21.77
N HIS A 153 -8.93 5.99 21.79
CA HIS A 153 -9.87 6.59 20.84
C HIS A 153 -9.31 6.61 19.41
N LEU A 154 -8.01 6.88 19.22
CA LEU A 154 -7.37 6.74 17.90
C LEU A 154 -7.43 5.29 17.40
N THR A 155 -7.15 4.32 18.26
CA THR A 155 -7.25 2.88 17.94
C THR A 155 -8.65 2.50 17.50
N TYR A 156 -9.69 2.92 18.23
CA TYR A 156 -11.08 2.67 17.85
C TYR A 156 -11.46 3.32 16.51
N MET A 157 -11.05 4.57 16.27
CA MET A 157 -11.30 5.27 15.01
C MET A 157 -10.67 4.55 13.82
N GLU A 158 -9.41 4.13 13.97
CA GLU A 158 -8.65 3.48 12.90
C GLU A 158 -9.16 2.07 12.64
N TYR A 159 -9.44 1.27 13.69
CA TYR A 159 -10.09 -0.03 13.58
C TYR A 159 -11.44 0.04 12.86
N LYS A 160 -12.29 1.00 13.23
CA LYS A 160 -13.60 1.22 12.58
C LYS A 160 -13.49 1.64 11.11
N SER A 161 -12.38 2.29 10.74
CA SER A 161 -12.09 2.57 9.33
C SER A 161 -11.56 1.33 8.58
N PHE A 162 -10.76 0.50 9.23
CA PHE A 162 -10.21 -0.74 8.67
C PHE A 162 -11.27 -1.82 8.41
N CYS A 163 -12.26 -1.97 9.30
CA CYS A 163 -13.38 -2.91 9.11
C CYS A 163 -14.34 -2.54 7.96
N LYS A 164 -14.13 -1.40 7.27
CA LYS A 164 -14.85 -1.06 6.03
C LYS A 164 -14.14 -1.58 4.79
N ILE A 165 -12.83 -1.86 4.88
CA ILE A 165 -12.00 -2.33 3.77
C ILE A 165 -12.37 -3.79 3.48
N LEU A 166 -12.77 -4.06 2.25
CA LEU A 166 -13.14 -5.41 1.80
C LEU A 166 -12.07 -5.99 0.88
N PHE A 167 -12.17 -7.29 0.62
CA PHE A 167 -11.33 -8.01 -0.35
C PHE A 167 -11.20 -7.29 -1.69
N GLN A 168 -12.31 -6.75 -2.22
CA GLN A 168 -12.37 -5.99 -3.47
C GLN A 168 -11.43 -4.76 -3.46
N ASP A 169 -11.28 -4.11 -2.31
CA ASP A 169 -10.41 -2.94 -2.16
C ASP A 169 -8.94 -3.35 -2.22
N TYR A 170 -8.58 -4.48 -1.59
CA TYR A 170 -7.23 -5.05 -1.70
C TYR A 170 -6.93 -5.53 -3.11
N HIS A 171 -7.87 -6.23 -3.76
CA HIS A 171 -7.75 -6.67 -5.15
C HIS A 171 -7.52 -5.49 -6.09
N SER A 172 -8.36 -4.46 -6.02
CA SER A 172 -8.22 -3.23 -6.83
C SER A 172 -6.86 -2.58 -6.60
N PHE A 173 -6.42 -2.46 -5.33
CA PHE A 173 -5.13 -1.86 -5.00
C PHE A 173 -3.95 -2.64 -5.57
N VAL A 174 -3.97 -3.98 -5.47
CA VAL A 174 -2.86 -4.84 -5.92
C VAL A 174 -2.78 -4.89 -7.44
N MET A 175 -3.91 -5.00 -8.13
CA MET A 175 -3.98 -5.05 -9.60
C MET A 175 -3.63 -3.71 -10.26
N GLN A 176 -3.84 -2.60 -9.55
CA GLN A 176 -3.50 -1.26 -10.04
C GLN A 176 -2.10 -0.82 -9.58
N GLY A 177 -1.63 -1.27 -8.42
CA GLY A 177 -0.41 -0.81 -7.75
C GLY A 177 -0.61 0.38 -6.79
N CYS A 178 -1.83 0.92 -6.70
CA CYS A 178 -2.26 1.97 -5.78
C CYS A 178 -3.79 2.04 -5.70
N THR A 179 -4.32 2.98 -4.93
CA THR A 179 -5.76 3.26 -4.92
C THR A 179 -6.20 4.04 -6.16
N VAL A 180 -7.04 3.45 -7.02
CA VAL A 180 -7.74 4.19 -8.08
C VAL A 180 -9.22 3.83 -8.15
N ASP A 181 -10.07 4.81 -7.84
CA ASP A 181 -11.49 4.64 -7.50
C ASP A 181 -11.69 3.68 -6.31
N ASN A 182 -10.82 3.77 -5.30
CA ASN A 182 -10.89 2.97 -4.09
C ASN A 182 -11.09 3.88 -2.87
N PRO A 183 -12.28 4.51 -2.73
CA PRO A 183 -12.52 5.56 -1.74
C PRO A 183 -12.47 5.05 -0.30
N ILE A 184 -12.61 3.74 -0.07
CA ILE A 184 -12.54 3.16 1.27
C ILE A 184 -11.09 3.03 1.74
N LEU A 185 -10.21 2.46 0.91
CA LEU A 185 -8.78 2.41 1.22
C LEU A 185 -8.16 3.81 1.23
N GLU A 186 -8.53 4.69 0.28
CA GLU A 186 -8.10 6.11 0.28
C GLU A 186 -8.45 6.81 1.59
N ARG A 187 -9.63 6.56 2.17
CA ARG A 187 -10.03 7.15 3.47
C ARG A 187 -9.22 6.59 4.64
N PHE A 188 -8.88 5.30 4.63
CA PHE A 188 -8.00 4.71 5.64
C PHE A 188 -6.59 5.32 5.59
N ILE A 189 -6.01 5.40 4.38
CA ILE A 189 -4.73 6.08 4.12
C ILE A 189 -4.78 7.54 4.58
N THR A 190 -5.86 8.25 4.23
CA THR A 190 -6.06 9.65 4.60
C THR A 190 -6.19 9.84 6.11
N LEU A 191 -6.86 8.93 6.84
CA LEU A 191 -6.96 8.97 8.29
C LEU A 191 -5.58 8.85 8.96
N PHE A 192 -4.77 7.88 8.53
CA PHE A 192 -3.38 7.74 9.00
C PHE A 192 -2.57 9.02 8.76
N ASN A 193 -2.60 9.55 7.54
CA ASN A 193 -1.85 10.76 7.17
C ASN A 193 -2.30 11.98 8.01
N ARG A 194 -3.59 12.07 8.31
CA ARG A 194 -4.17 13.10 9.17
C ARG A 194 -3.71 13.00 10.62
N VAL A 195 -3.58 11.80 11.19
CA VAL A 195 -2.99 11.62 12.53
C VAL A 195 -1.56 12.16 12.55
N SER A 196 -0.75 11.80 11.55
CA SER A 196 0.63 12.28 11.41
C SER A 196 0.73 13.81 11.28
N GLN A 197 -0.11 14.45 10.47
CA GLN A 197 -0.15 15.91 10.31
C GLN A 197 -0.69 16.62 11.56
N TRP A 198 -1.74 16.09 12.17
CA TRP A 198 -2.34 16.65 13.38
C TRP A 198 -1.34 16.71 14.53
N ILE A 199 -0.50 15.68 14.70
CA ILE A 199 0.59 15.66 15.69
C ILE A 199 1.63 16.76 15.42
N GLN A 200 2.03 16.93 14.16
CA GLN A 200 2.95 18.01 13.76
C GLN A 200 2.36 19.39 14.08
N MET A 201 1.08 19.60 13.76
CA MET A 201 0.37 20.85 14.05
C MET A 201 0.13 21.08 15.54
N MET A 202 -0.14 20.03 16.32
CA MET A 202 -0.26 20.11 17.78
C MET A 202 1.05 20.56 18.42
N VAL A 203 2.20 20.04 17.99
CA VAL A 203 3.51 20.53 18.42
C VAL A 203 3.73 21.98 17.98
N LEU A 204 3.58 22.28 16.69
CA LEU A 204 3.85 23.63 16.14
C LEU A 204 2.86 24.71 16.60
N SER A 205 1.69 24.33 17.12
CA SER A 205 0.73 25.25 17.75
C SER A 205 1.33 25.97 18.96
N LYS A 206 2.21 25.31 19.73
CA LYS A 206 2.74 25.85 20.98
C LYS A 206 3.87 26.87 20.71
N PRO A 207 3.78 28.10 21.28
CA PRO A 207 4.69 29.19 20.93
C PRO A 207 6.11 28.98 21.49
N THR A 208 6.27 28.41 22.69
CA THR A 208 7.57 28.24 23.35
C THR A 208 8.16 26.85 23.14
N ALA A 209 9.49 26.75 23.06
CA ALA A 209 10.20 25.47 22.94
C ALA A 209 9.90 24.51 24.10
N GLN A 210 9.73 25.03 25.33
CA GLN A 210 9.36 24.24 26.50
C GLN A 210 8.00 23.56 26.33
N GLN A 211 6.97 24.32 25.91
CA GLN A 211 5.63 23.75 25.68
C GLN A 211 5.62 22.75 24.51
N ARG A 212 6.41 23.00 23.45
CA ARG A 212 6.59 22.04 22.35
C ARG A 212 7.21 20.73 22.84
N ALA A 213 8.24 20.81 23.69
CA ALA A 213 8.89 19.64 24.26
C ALA A 213 7.95 18.82 25.15
N THR A 214 7.10 19.47 25.95
CA THR A 214 6.03 18.80 26.70
C THR A 214 5.09 18.02 25.77
N VAL A 215 4.55 18.65 24.73
CA VAL A 215 3.64 17.99 23.77
C VAL A 215 4.32 16.81 23.06
N ILE A 216 5.61 16.91 22.70
CA ILE A 216 6.36 15.78 22.15
C ILE A 216 6.46 14.64 23.18
N CYS A 217 6.77 14.94 24.44
CA CYS A 217 6.83 13.94 25.51
C CYS A 217 5.47 13.26 25.74
N ASP A 218 4.36 13.99 25.62
CA ASP A 218 3.02 13.42 25.77
C ASP A 218 2.64 12.54 24.58
N PHE A 219 3.02 12.89 23.34
CA PHE A 219 2.86 11.98 22.19
C PHE A 219 3.79 10.76 22.25
N ILE A 220 4.95 10.83 22.90
CA ILE A 220 5.78 9.65 23.17
C ILE A 220 5.04 8.69 24.12
N LYS A 221 4.34 9.18 25.15
CA LYS A 221 3.49 8.35 26.02
C LYS A 221 2.31 7.74 25.25
N VAL A 222 1.66 8.50 24.36
CA VAL A 222 0.61 7.97 23.46
C VAL A 222 1.17 6.84 22.60
N ALA A 223 2.36 6.99 22.03
CA ALA A 223 3.02 5.94 21.25
C ALA A 223 3.34 4.69 22.09
N GLN A 224 3.81 4.85 23.33
CA GLN A 224 3.98 3.72 24.26
C GLN A 224 2.65 2.99 24.51
N ARG A 225 1.57 3.72 24.77
CA ARG A 225 0.24 3.11 24.98
C ARG A 225 -0.27 2.40 23.73
N LEU A 226 -0.07 2.95 22.54
CA LEU A 226 -0.42 2.29 21.29
C LEU A 226 0.32 0.96 21.11
N LEU A 227 1.59 0.88 21.53
CA LEU A 227 2.33 -0.39 21.55
C LEU A 227 1.79 -1.40 22.58
N GLU A 228 1.36 -0.95 23.76
CA GLU A 228 0.68 -1.80 24.76
C GLU A 228 -0.66 -2.34 24.24
N LEU A 229 -1.44 -1.50 23.54
CA LEU A 229 -2.68 -1.85 22.84
C LEU A 229 -2.42 -2.70 21.57
N GLN A 230 -1.16 -3.05 21.27
CA GLN A 230 -0.76 -3.80 20.08
C GLN A 230 -1.21 -3.13 18.76
N ASN A 231 -1.38 -1.80 18.76
CA ASN A 231 -1.74 -1.00 17.60
C ASN A 231 -0.48 -0.43 16.93
N PHE A 232 0.04 -1.15 15.94
CA PHE A 232 1.24 -0.77 15.23
C PHE A 232 0.98 0.28 14.13
N ASN A 233 -0.25 0.36 13.58
CA ASN A 233 -0.58 1.31 12.51
C ASN A 233 -0.63 2.75 13.02
N THR A 234 -1.42 3.04 14.07
CA THR A 234 -1.41 4.38 14.69
C THR A 234 -0.04 4.68 15.31
N LEU A 235 0.66 3.69 15.89
CA LEU A 235 2.04 3.88 16.39
C LEU A 235 2.97 4.41 15.29
N MET A 236 2.90 3.84 14.08
CA MET A 236 3.67 4.31 12.93
C MET A 236 3.28 5.75 12.53
N ALA A 237 2.00 6.11 12.56
CA ALA A 237 1.55 7.49 12.32
C ALA A 237 2.13 8.48 13.36
N VAL A 238 2.10 8.11 14.65
CA VAL A 238 2.62 8.95 15.74
C VAL A 238 4.14 9.13 15.62
N VAL A 239 4.87 8.03 15.48
CA VAL A 239 6.34 8.08 15.37
C VAL A 239 6.78 8.79 14.10
N GLY A 240 6.13 8.55 12.97
CA GLY A 240 6.40 9.25 11.71
C GLY A 240 6.01 10.73 11.74
N GLY A 241 4.98 11.11 12.50
CA GLY A 241 4.61 12.51 12.75
C GLY A 241 5.66 13.26 13.58
N LEU A 242 6.15 12.64 14.67
CA LEU A 242 7.23 13.19 15.50
C LEU A 242 8.60 13.21 14.81
N SER A 243 8.86 12.25 13.90
CA SER A 243 10.10 12.16 13.12
C SER A 243 10.14 13.11 11.92
N ASN A 244 9.01 13.73 11.54
CA ASN A 244 8.89 14.61 10.39
C ASN A 244 9.96 15.73 10.40
N SER A 245 10.46 16.10 9.21
CA SER A 245 11.51 17.11 9.02
C SER A 245 11.20 18.47 9.65
N SER A 246 9.91 18.83 9.76
CA SER A 246 9.41 20.05 10.42
C SER A 246 9.52 20.01 11.94
N ILE A 247 9.59 18.83 12.55
CA ILE A 247 9.68 18.65 14.01
C ILE A 247 11.12 18.31 14.43
N SER A 248 11.81 17.41 13.70
CA SER A 248 13.18 16.99 13.99
C SER A 248 14.23 18.11 13.80
N ARG A 249 13.87 19.17 13.06
CA ARG A 249 14.70 20.38 12.91
C ARG A 249 14.68 21.35 14.10
N LEU A 250 13.71 21.23 15.02
CA LEU A 250 13.50 22.17 16.13
C LEU A 250 14.54 21.94 17.25
N LYS A 251 15.78 22.38 17.06
CA LYS A 251 16.90 22.04 17.96
C LYS A 251 16.74 22.58 19.38
N ASP A 252 16.12 23.74 19.57
CA ASP A 252 15.90 24.29 20.91
C ASP A 252 14.84 23.46 21.65
N THR A 253 13.79 23.04 20.94
CA THR A 253 12.78 22.10 21.46
C THR A 253 13.38 20.73 21.77
N GLN A 254 14.18 20.17 20.85
CA GLN A 254 14.78 18.84 20.99
C GLN A 254 15.79 18.75 22.13
N ALA A 255 16.43 19.85 22.52
CA ALA A 255 17.32 19.93 23.67
C ALA A 255 16.58 19.85 25.03
N LEU A 256 15.30 20.21 25.07
CA LEU A 256 14.47 20.22 26.28
C LEU A 256 13.77 18.89 26.57
N ILE A 257 13.82 17.94 25.63
CA ILE A 257 13.29 16.58 25.82
C ILE A 257 14.25 15.78 26.73
N SER A 258 13.73 15.10 27.74
CA SER A 258 14.55 14.31 28.68
C SER A 258 15.30 13.16 27.99
N SER A 259 16.40 12.70 28.60
CA SER A 259 17.14 11.50 28.14
C SER A 259 16.22 10.29 27.99
N ASP A 260 15.31 10.12 28.94
CA ASP A 260 14.52 8.91 29.07
C ASP A 260 13.40 8.88 28.02
N ALA A 261 12.71 10.01 27.81
CA ALA A 261 11.72 10.14 26.74
C ALA A 261 12.36 9.97 25.36
N ARG A 262 13.58 10.50 25.15
CA ARG A 262 14.32 10.32 23.90
C ARG A 262 14.70 8.85 23.68
N LYS A 263 15.20 8.16 24.71
CA LYS A 263 15.55 6.72 24.64
C LYS A 263 14.33 5.85 24.35
N VAL A 264 13.18 6.16 24.96
CA VAL A 264 11.89 5.51 24.65
C VAL A 264 11.52 5.73 23.18
N PHE A 265 11.58 6.97 22.70
CA PHE A 265 11.26 7.30 21.31
C PHE A 265 12.20 6.59 20.32
N GLU A 266 13.50 6.57 20.58
CA GLU A 266 14.49 5.84 19.79
C GLU A 266 14.19 4.33 19.74
N GLY A 267 13.73 3.72 20.85
CA GLY A 267 13.30 2.33 20.87
C GLY A 267 12.02 2.06 20.06
N LEU A 268 11.05 2.97 20.09
CA LEU A 268 9.83 2.89 19.27
C LEU A 268 10.13 3.06 17.78
N VAL A 269 11.03 4.00 17.45
CA VAL A 269 11.61 4.20 16.12
C VAL A 269 12.33 2.94 15.62
N GLU A 270 13.10 2.31 16.50
CA GLU A 270 13.88 1.11 16.20
C GLU A 270 13.00 -0.14 15.98
N LEU A 271 11.86 -0.23 16.67
CA LEU A 271 10.88 -1.31 16.53
C LEU A 271 10.21 -1.33 15.14
N ILE A 272 9.81 -0.16 14.64
CA ILE A 272 9.01 -0.02 13.39
C ILE A 272 9.86 0.32 12.16
N THR A 273 11.19 0.26 12.28
CA THR A 273 12.12 0.55 11.19
C THR A 273 11.87 -0.34 9.96
N SER A 274 12.05 0.20 8.76
CA SER A 274 12.03 -0.56 7.51
C SER A 274 13.22 -1.52 7.36
N SER A 275 14.26 -1.38 8.19
CA SER A 275 15.49 -2.18 8.18
C SER A 275 15.18 -3.70 8.24
N GLY A 276 15.75 -4.46 7.31
CA GLY A 276 15.46 -5.89 7.18
C GLY A 276 13.99 -6.19 6.82
N ASN A 277 13.38 -5.36 5.96
CA ASN A 277 11.96 -5.43 5.58
C ASN A 277 11.00 -5.48 6.78
N TYR A 278 11.18 -4.56 7.74
CA TYR A 278 10.39 -4.48 8.97
C TYR A 278 10.51 -5.70 9.89
N SER A 279 11.65 -6.40 9.86
CA SER A 279 11.95 -7.61 10.66
C SER A 279 11.50 -7.53 12.13
N ARG A 280 11.84 -6.45 12.84
CA ARG A 280 11.49 -6.23 14.26
C ARG A 280 9.98 -6.07 14.49
N TYR A 281 9.31 -5.27 13.67
CA TYR A 281 7.85 -5.16 13.67
C TYR A 281 7.21 -6.53 13.41
N ARG A 282 7.66 -7.27 12.39
CA ARG A 282 7.09 -8.58 12.03
C ARG A 282 7.24 -9.59 13.16
N GLN A 283 8.44 -9.67 13.76
CA GLN A 283 8.65 -10.49 14.95
C GLN A 283 7.67 -10.11 16.06
N ARG A 284 7.65 -8.83 16.47
CA ARG A 284 6.79 -8.36 17.56
C ARG A 284 5.30 -8.57 17.30
N PHE A 285 4.87 -8.47 16.03
CA PHE A 285 3.50 -8.68 15.56
C PHE A 285 3.10 -10.16 15.45
N SER A 286 4.08 -11.07 15.29
CA SER A 286 3.86 -12.52 15.38
C SER A 286 3.81 -13.03 16.83
N GLU A 287 4.45 -12.33 17.76
CA GLU A 287 4.39 -12.58 19.21
C GLU A 287 3.10 -12.02 19.87
N CYS A 288 2.26 -11.32 19.10
CA CYS A 288 1.02 -10.71 19.57
C CYS A 288 -0.13 -11.73 19.71
N THR A 289 -0.98 -11.53 20.72
CA THR A 289 -2.15 -12.38 21.02
C THR A 289 -3.37 -11.53 21.34
N GLY A 290 -4.55 -11.96 20.88
CA GLY A 290 -5.80 -11.20 21.01
C GLY A 290 -5.88 -10.10 19.96
N PHE A 291 -6.37 -8.92 20.34
CA PHE A 291 -6.35 -7.75 19.46
C PHE A 291 -4.91 -7.36 19.09
N ARG A 292 -4.64 -7.29 17.79
CA ARG A 292 -3.39 -6.77 17.21
C ARG A 292 -3.73 -6.03 15.92
N PHE A 293 -3.15 -4.85 15.71
CA PHE A 293 -3.49 -4.00 14.57
C PHE A 293 -2.26 -3.72 13.69
N PRO A 294 -2.24 -4.19 12.43
CA PRO A 294 -1.05 -4.27 11.60
C PRO A 294 -0.71 -2.92 10.96
N ILE A 295 0.57 -2.68 10.68
CA ILE A 295 0.96 -1.59 9.76
C ILE A 295 0.51 -1.99 8.36
N LEU A 296 -0.65 -1.52 7.91
CA LEU A 296 -1.30 -2.01 6.69
C LEU A 296 -0.40 -1.85 5.45
N GLY A 297 0.36 -0.75 5.39
CA GLY A 297 1.35 -0.51 4.33
C GLY A 297 2.38 -1.62 4.14
N VAL A 298 2.75 -2.34 5.20
CA VAL A 298 3.69 -3.47 5.12
C VAL A 298 3.04 -4.67 4.42
N HIS A 299 1.79 -4.99 4.76
CA HIS A 299 1.05 -6.08 4.12
C HIS A 299 0.66 -5.75 2.68
N LEU A 300 0.29 -4.49 2.39
CA LEU A 300 0.04 -4.02 1.02
C LEU A 300 1.29 -4.12 0.14
N LYS A 301 2.48 -3.79 0.67
CA LYS A 301 3.76 -4.00 0.00
C LYS A 301 4.02 -5.48 -0.30
N ASP A 302 3.75 -6.37 0.65
CA ASP A 302 3.94 -7.81 0.47
C ASP A 302 2.98 -8.38 -0.59
N LEU A 303 1.72 -7.93 -0.62
CA LEU A 303 0.74 -8.30 -1.66
C LEU A 303 1.19 -7.86 -3.06
N ILE A 304 1.68 -6.61 -3.21
CA ILE A 304 2.26 -6.13 -4.48
C ILE A 304 3.48 -6.98 -4.86
N ALA A 305 4.38 -7.28 -3.90
CA ALA A 305 5.58 -8.06 -4.17
C ALA A 305 5.24 -9.48 -4.70
N VAL A 306 4.27 -10.17 -4.08
CA VAL A 306 3.76 -11.47 -4.57
C VAL A 306 3.08 -11.32 -5.94
N HIS A 307 2.31 -10.24 -6.13
CA HIS A 307 1.60 -10.01 -7.40
C HIS A 307 2.53 -9.77 -8.59
N VAL A 308 3.63 -9.04 -8.38
CA VAL A 308 4.65 -8.75 -9.41
C VAL A 308 5.61 -9.92 -9.61
N ALA A 309 5.94 -10.68 -8.57
CA ALA A 309 6.91 -11.78 -8.65
C ALA A 309 6.36 -13.06 -9.32
N LEU A 310 5.05 -13.30 -9.26
CA LEU A 310 4.43 -14.54 -9.75
C LEU A 310 3.34 -14.24 -10.81
N PRO A 311 3.26 -15.00 -11.92
CA PRO A 311 2.16 -14.85 -12.88
C PRO A 311 0.84 -15.42 -12.31
N ASP A 312 -0.31 -14.85 -12.69
CA ASP A 312 -1.63 -15.36 -12.26
C ASP A 312 -1.98 -16.72 -12.87
N TRP A 313 -1.41 -17.01 -14.04
CA TRP A 313 -1.61 -18.24 -14.81
C TRP A 313 -0.28 -19.01 -14.89
N ALA A 314 -0.35 -20.33 -14.83
CA ALA A 314 0.80 -21.21 -14.97
C ALA A 314 1.20 -21.42 -16.45
N ASP A 315 0.26 -21.21 -17.37
CA ASP A 315 0.39 -21.39 -18.80
C ASP A 315 0.12 -20.10 -19.60
N PRO A 316 0.74 -19.90 -20.79
CA PRO A 316 0.48 -18.73 -21.62
C PRO A 316 -0.95 -18.62 -22.15
N GLU A 317 -1.66 -19.75 -22.27
CA GLU A 317 -3.03 -19.82 -22.79
C GLU A 317 -4.08 -19.38 -21.75
N LYS A 318 -3.67 -19.14 -20.50
CA LYS A 318 -4.52 -18.75 -19.37
C LYS A 318 -5.63 -19.75 -19.07
N THR A 319 -5.27 -21.04 -19.05
CA THR A 319 -6.17 -22.15 -18.77
C THR A 319 -6.01 -22.72 -17.36
N ARG A 320 -4.83 -22.60 -16.75
CA ARG A 320 -4.48 -23.10 -15.41
C ARG A 320 -4.03 -21.96 -14.49
N VAL A 321 -4.76 -21.76 -13.40
CA VAL A 321 -4.45 -20.79 -12.35
C VAL A 321 -3.17 -21.20 -11.62
N ASN A 322 -2.29 -20.24 -11.32
CA ASN A 322 -1.10 -20.46 -10.51
C ASN A 322 -1.46 -20.50 -9.01
N LEU A 323 -1.70 -21.70 -8.49
CA LEU A 323 -2.12 -21.90 -7.10
C LEU A 323 -1.05 -21.51 -6.09
N THR A 324 0.24 -21.49 -6.48
CA THR A 324 1.31 -20.97 -5.62
C THR A 324 1.12 -19.47 -5.35
N LYS A 325 0.76 -18.68 -6.37
CA LYS A 325 0.41 -17.26 -6.21
C LYS A 325 -0.85 -17.10 -5.37
N THR A 326 -1.89 -17.88 -5.67
CA THR A 326 -3.17 -17.85 -4.95
C THR A 326 -2.98 -18.10 -3.45
N ASN A 327 -2.23 -19.13 -3.07
CA ASN A 327 -1.95 -19.48 -1.67
C ASN A 327 -1.16 -18.39 -0.93
N GLN A 328 -0.16 -17.78 -1.56
CA GLN A 328 0.63 -16.70 -0.94
C GLN A 328 -0.21 -15.44 -0.71
N LEU A 329 -1.00 -15.01 -1.71
CA LEU A 329 -1.92 -13.88 -1.55
C LEU A 329 -3.01 -14.17 -0.50
N TYR A 330 -3.58 -15.39 -0.53
CA TYR A 330 -4.58 -15.82 0.45
C TYR A 330 -4.06 -15.72 1.88
N THR A 331 -2.83 -16.19 2.14
CA THR A 331 -2.24 -16.19 3.49
C THR A 331 -2.19 -14.77 4.08
N ILE A 332 -1.78 -13.77 3.29
CA ILE A 332 -1.71 -12.37 3.73
C ILE A 332 -3.12 -11.79 3.93
N LEU A 333 -4.03 -12.03 2.99
CA LEU A 333 -5.40 -11.50 3.06
C LEU A 333 -6.23 -12.16 4.18
N GLN A 334 -6.00 -13.44 4.47
CA GLN A 334 -6.61 -14.16 5.59
C GLN A 334 -6.16 -13.58 6.94
N GLU A 335 -4.88 -13.20 7.07
CA GLU A 335 -4.40 -12.52 8.28
C GLU A 335 -5.11 -11.17 8.48
N LEU A 336 -5.24 -10.36 7.41
CA LEU A 336 -5.98 -9.09 7.46
C LEU A 336 -7.47 -9.27 7.80
N ALA A 337 -8.12 -10.32 7.26
CA ALA A 337 -9.52 -10.63 7.56
C ALA A 337 -9.72 -11.09 9.02
N LEU A 338 -8.81 -11.91 9.58
CA LEU A 338 -8.88 -12.36 10.97
C LEU A 338 -8.82 -11.18 11.96
N ILE A 339 -8.06 -10.14 11.62
CA ILE A 339 -7.94 -8.92 12.43
C ILE A 339 -9.28 -8.15 12.46
N GLN A 340 -10.06 -8.13 11.37
CA GLN A 340 -11.40 -7.52 11.35
C GLN A 340 -12.43 -8.26 12.21
N THR A 341 -12.18 -9.53 12.55
CA THR A 341 -13.04 -10.33 13.45
C THR A 341 -12.67 -10.23 14.93
N THR A 342 -11.57 -9.54 15.25
CA THR A 342 -11.03 -9.43 16.61
C THR A 342 -11.07 -7.95 17.04
N PRO A 343 -12.18 -7.45 17.60
CA PRO A 343 -12.31 -6.03 17.97
C PRO A 343 -11.48 -5.66 19.20
N PRO A 344 -11.03 -4.39 19.32
CA PRO A 344 -10.38 -3.90 20.52
C PRO A 344 -11.40 -3.69 21.65
N GLU A 345 -11.02 -4.08 22.87
CA GLU A 345 -11.82 -3.86 24.10
C GLU A 345 -11.69 -2.39 24.57
N ILE A 346 -12.39 -1.48 23.89
CA ILE A 346 -12.32 -0.03 24.13
C ILE A 346 -13.73 0.56 24.25
N ASP A 347 -14.03 1.19 25.39
CA ASP A 347 -15.23 2.01 25.57
C ASP A 347 -14.99 3.43 25.05
N ALA A 348 -15.33 3.65 23.78
CA ALA A 348 -15.04 4.90 23.07
C ALA A 348 -16.15 5.93 23.25
N ASN A 349 -15.84 7.06 23.89
CA ASN A 349 -16.76 8.16 24.11
C ASN A 349 -17.13 8.86 22.79
N PRO A 350 -18.42 8.93 22.40
CA PRO A 350 -18.84 9.46 21.10
C PRO A 350 -18.55 10.95 20.91
N ASP A 351 -18.57 11.76 21.98
CA ASP A 351 -18.29 13.19 21.90
C ASP A 351 -16.79 13.45 21.66
N LEU A 352 -15.92 12.66 22.31
CA LEU A 352 -14.48 12.73 22.08
C LEU A 352 -14.11 12.23 20.68
N LEU A 353 -14.76 11.16 20.18
CA LEU A 353 -14.60 10.73 18.80
C LEU A 353 -14.99 11.83 17.79
N ASN A 354 -16.13 12.49 17.99
CA ASN A 354 -16.55 13.60 17.14
C ASN A 354 -15.54 14.77 17.16
N LEU A 355 -14.99 15.10 18.33
CA LEU A 355 -13.94 16.10 18.48
C LEU A 355 -12.66 15.72 17.71
N LEU A 356 -12.22 14.46 17.85
CA LEU A 356 -11.05 13.94 17.15
C LEU A 356 -11.25 13.96 15.64
N ILE A 357 -12.41 13.53 15.12
CA ILE A 357 -12.70 13.59 13.68
C ILE A 357 -12.58 15.03 13.15
N VAL A 358 -13.16 16.02 13.83
CA VAL A 358 -13.07 17.44 13.43
C VAL A 358 -11.64 17.99 13.54
N SER A 359 -10.85 17.50 14.49
CA SER A 359 -9.46 17.93 14.69
C SER A 359 -8.53 17.33 13.64
N LEU A 360 -8.75 16.08 13.26
CA LEU A 360 -8.03 15.37 12.20
C LEU A 360 -8.45 15.80 10.78
N ASP A 361 -9.62 16.43 10.60
CA ASP A 361 -10.09 16.91 9.29
C ASP A 361 -9.35 18.19 8.81
N GLN A 362 -8.56 18.82 9.68
CA GLN A 362 -7.72 19.95 9.32
C GLN A 362 -6.54 19.48 8.46
N TYR A 363 -6.57 19.88 7.18
CA TYR A 363 -5.49 19.62 6.23
C TYR A 363 -4.55 20.83 6.13
N ASN A 364 -3.26 20.59 6.24
CA ASN A 364 -2.21 21.56 5.94
C ASN A 364 -1.24 20.97 4.91
N THR A 365 -0.73 21.81 4.01
CA THR A 365 0.32 21.38 3.08
C THR A 365 1.65 21.19 3.81
N GLU A 366 2.53 20.32 3.31
CA GLU A 366 3.85 20.13 3.91
C GLU A 366 4.66 21.43 3.98
N GLU A 367 4.50 22.30 2.98
CA GLU A 367 5.12 23.62 2.95
C GLU A 367 4.57 24.53 4.07
N GLU A 368 3.26 24.56 4.31
CA GLU A 368 2.68 25.31 5.45
C GLU A 368 3.24 24.84 6.80
N ILE A 369 3.33 23.52 7.00
CA ILE A 369 3.86 22.92 8.23
C ILE A 369 5.36 23.28 8.39
N TYR A 370 6.13 23.20 7.30
CA TYR A 370 7.54 23.54 7.30
C TYR A 370 7.79 25.04 7.54
N GLN A 371 6.99 25.92 6.93
CA GLN A 371 7.04 27.37 7.16
C GLN A 371 6.65 27.73 8.59
N LEU A 372 5.64 27.08 9.16
CA LEU A 372 5.29 27.25 10.57
C LEU A 372 6.45 26.81 11.49
N SER A 373 7.15 25.72 11.16
CA SER A 373 8.38 25.32 11.86
C SER A 373 9.49 26.37 11.77
N LEU A 374 9.72 26.95 10.59
CA LEU A 374 10.69 28.04 10.40
C LEU A 374 10.32 29.30 11.21
N GLN A 375 9.03 29.60 11.36
CA GLN A 375 8.55 30.70 12.21
C GLN A 375 8.76 30.42 13.71
N ARG A 376 8.67 29.15 14.15
CA ARG A 376 8.91 28.77 15.55
C ARG A 376 10.38 28.75 15.95
N GLU A 377 11.25 28.29 15.07
CA GLU A 377 12.70 28.29 15.25
C GLU A 377 13.38 28.63 13.91
N PRO A 378 13.78 29.90 13.68
CA PRO A 378 14.44 30.32 12.45
C PRO A 378 15.80 29.63 12.23
N ARG A 379 16.25 29.54 10.97
CA ARG A 379 17.61 29.06 10.67
C ARG A 379 18.63 30.08 11.19
N SER A 380 19.53 29.66 12.09
CA SER A 380 20.52 30.56 12.71
C SER A 380 21.52 31.10 11.69
N LEU A 381 21.59 32.42 11.51
CA LEU A 381 22.56 33.13 10.66
C LEU A 381 23.96 33.29 11.31
N LYS A 382 24.37 32.38 12.20
CA LYS A 382 25.70 32.44 12.83
C LYS A 382 26.77 31.89 11.89
N LEU A 383 27.56 32.79 11.32
CA LEU A 383 28.85 32.50 10.68
C LEU A 383 29.76 31.72 11.64
N SER A 384 29.87 30.41 11.44
CA SER A 384 31.02 29.61 11.91
C SER A 384 31.11 28.30 11.13
N ALA A 385 32.28 28.06 10.53
CA ALA A 385 32.57 26.82 9.83
C ALA A 385 33.07 25.76 10.83
N SER A 386 32.17 24.92 11.34
CA SER A 386 32.53 23.61 11.92
C SER A 386 31.29 22.71 12.04
N SER A 387 31.50 21.40 11.93
CA SER A 387 30.44 20.39 11.73
C SER A 387 29.91 19.75 13.00
N SER A 388 28.59 19.58 13.11
CA SER A 388 27.96 18.30 13.50
C SER A 388 26.43 18.35 13.38
N ASN A 389 25.84 17.47 12.56
CA ASN A 389 24.40 17.23 12.52
C ASN A 389 24.11 15.88 13.22
N PRO A 390 23.23 15.82 14.22
CA PRO A 390 22.65 14.54 14.66
C PRO A 390 21.67 14.02 13.60
N GLN A 391 21.73 12.71 13.34
CA GLN A 391 20.89 11.99 12.38
C GLN A 391 19.56 11.59 13.03
N SER A 392 18.48 11.55 12.25
CA SER A 392 17.18 10.98 12.65
C SER A 392 16.86 9.80 11.72
N PRO A 393 17.12 8.54 12.12
CA PRO A 393 16.68 7.39 11.32
C PRO A 393 15.15 7.38 11.23
N LEU A 394 14.64 6.71 10.20
CA LEU A 394 13.33 6.94 9.57
C LEU A 394 13.28 8.29 8.81
N ILE A 395 12.64 8.38 7.64
CA ILE A 395 11.64 7.46 7.09
C ILE A 395 11.88 7.12 5.58
N GLU A 396 10.89 6.53 4.87
CA GLU A 396 10.82 6.43 3.39
C GLU A 396 9.48 7.01 2.84
N GLU A 397 9.49 7.58 1.63
CA GLU A 397 8.51 8.58 1.12
C GLU A 397 7.54 8.06 0.05
N TRP A 398 6.23 8.13 0.30
CA TRP A 398 5.22 7.56 -0.61
C TRP A 398 3.81 8.19 -0.53
N ALA A 399 3.70 9.52 -0.38
CA ALA A 399 2.53 10.21 -0.94
C ALA A 399 2.68 11.72 -1.21
N SER A 400 2.41 12.09 -2.46
CA SER A 400 1.86 13.40 -2.81
C SER A 400 0.94 13.32 -4.05
N SER A 401 -0.37 13.44 -3.78
CA SER A 401 -1.46 13.96 -4.65
C SER A 401 -2.07 13.13 -5.81
N ILE A 402 -3.41 13.18 -5.88
CA ILE A 402 -4.35 12.45 -6.78
C ILE A 402 -4.73 13.28 -8.04
N LYS A 403 -4.96 12.60 -9.18
CA LYS A 403 -6.11 12.71 -10.16
C LYS A 403 -5.66 12.49 -11.63
N PRO A 404 -6.51 11.98 -12.55
CA PRO A 404 -7.50 10.88 -12.49
C PRO A 404 -7.19 9.74 -13.53
N LYS A 405 -8.05 8.71 -13.65
CA LYS A 405 -7.85 7.49 -14.50
C LYS A 405 -7.68 7.72 -16.01
N ALA A 406 -7.04 6.74 -16.67
CA ALA A 406 -6.99 6.58 -18.14
C ALA A 406 -7.30 5.14 -18.59
N ASP A 407 -7.99 5.02 -19.73
CA ASP A 407 -8.38 3.79 -20.45
C ASP A 407 -7.19 3.21 -21.25
N PRO A 408 -6.96 1.88 -21.32
CA PRO A 408 -5.83 1.28 -22.06
C PRO A 408 -5.67 1.73 -23.53
N VAL A 409 -6.76 1.96 -24.25
CA VAL A 409 -6.73 2.48 -25.64
C VAL A 409 -6.31 3.94 -25.65
N ILE A 410 -6.74 4.71 -24.65
CA ILE A 410 -6.30 6.09 -24.44
C ILE A 410 -4.83 6.11 -23.99
N ILE A 411 -4.39 5.19 -23.12
CA ILE A 411 -3.01 5.07 -22.64
C ILE A 411 -2.06 4.82 -23.81
N ASN A 412 -2.32 3.84 -24.68
CA ASN A 412 -1.47 3.62 -25.86
C ASN A 412 -1.48 4.82 -26.79
N LYS A 413 -2.65 5.42 -27.06
CA LYS A 413 -2.77 6.65 -27.88
C LYS A 413 -2.13 7.89 -27.24
N HIS A 414 -1.93 7.89 -25.92
CA HIS A 414 -1.24 8.93 -25.17
C HIS A 414 0.27 8.67 -25.12
N ILE A 415 0.71 7.41 -25.03
CA ILE A 415 2.12 7.00 -25.20
C ILE A 415 2.58 7.35 -26.62
N GLU A 416 1.80 7.00 -27.65
CA GLU A 416 2.06 7.38 -29.05
C GLU A 416 2.19 8.90 -29.20
N LYS A 417 1.24 9.69 -28.68
CA LYS A 417 1.32 11.16 -28.74
C LYS A 417 2.43 11.78 -27.88
N MET A 418 2.79 11.15 -26.77
CA MET A 418 3.89 11.58 -25.90
C MET A 418 5.23 11.31 -26.60
N VAL A 419 5.41 10.13 -27.18
CA VAL A 419 6.55 9.80 -28.03
C VAL A 419 6.60 10.75 -29.23
N GLU A 420 5.49 10.96 -29.93
CA GLU A 420 5.42 11.90 -31.06
C GLU A 420 5.77 13.35 -30.67
N SER A 421 5.44 13.79 -29.45
CA SER A 421 5.83 15.10 -28.92
C SER A 421 7.27 15.16 -28.39
N VAL A 422 7.81 14.03 -27.90
CA VAL A 422 9.24 13.91 -27.53
C VAL A 422 10.09 13.98 -28.80
N PHE A 423 9.77 13.19 -29.83
CA PHE A 423 10.43 13.32 -31.13
C PHE A 423 10.24 14.75 -31.67
N LYS A 424 9.03 15.29 -31.79
CA LYS A 424 8.80 16.65 -32.33
C LYS A 424 9.55 17.79 -31.59
N ASN A 425 9.95 17.61 -30.34
CA ASN A 425 10.70 18.62 -29.57
C ASN A 425 12.20 18.33 -29.42
N PHE A 426 12.68 17.11 -29.73
CA PHE A 426 14.05 16.66 -29.42
C PHE A 426 14.73 15.81 -30.51
N ASP A 427 13.98 15.22 -31.46
CA ASP A 427 14.47 14.80 -32.78
C ASP A 427 14.64 16.09 -33.59
N THR A 428 15.88 16.62 -33.56
CA THR A 428 16.16 18.03 -33.88
C THR A 428 16.48 18.21 -35.37
N ASP A 429 16.89 17.13 -36.05
CA ASP A 429 17.07 17.07 -37.51
C ASP A 429 15.87 16.45 -38.24
N GLY A 430 14.96 15.76 -37.54
CA GLY A 430 13.71 15.22 -38.07
C GLY A 430 13.86 13.86 -38.76
N ASP A 431 14.94 13.12 -38.48
CA ASP A 431 15.23 11.84 -39.14
C ASP A 431 14.36 10.65 -38.66
N GLY A 432 13.55 10.88 -37.63
CA GLY A 432 12.60 9.91 -37.08
C GLY A 432 13.20 8.95 -36.07
N HIS A 433 14.47 9.10 -35.70
CA HIS A 433 15.18 8.31 -34.69
C HIS A 433 15.85 9.23 -33.67
N ILE A 434 15.79 8.92 -32.38
CA ILE A 434 16.47 9.75 -31.37
C ILE A 434 17.91 9.23 -31.22
N THR A 435 18.89 10.06 -31.58
CA THR A 435 20.30 9.72 -31.41
C THR A 435 20.73 9.83 -29.94
N GLN A 436 21.83 9.17 -29.57
CA GLN A 436 22.31 9.14 -28.18
C GLN A 436 22.50 10.53 -27.54
N LYS A 437 22.85 11.56 -28.32
CA LYS A 437 23.04 12.95 -27.84
C LYS A 437 21.73 13.70 -27.61
N GLU A 438 20.72 13.43 -28.42
CA GLU A 438 19.36 13.96 -28.24
C GLU A 438 18.68 13.28 -27.06
N PHE A 439 18.88 11.96 -26.93
CA PHE A 439 18.45 11.19 -25.75
C PHE A 439 19.07 11.70 -24.45
N GLU A 440 20.36 12.08 -24.44
CA GLU A 440 20.98 12.70 -23.26
C GLU A 440 20.34 14.05 -22.88
N SER A 441 19.88 14.83 -23.86
CA SER A 441 19.13 16.07 -23.60
C SER A 441 17.73 15.81 -23.01
N ILE A 442 17.07 14.71 -23.43
CA ILE A 442 15.81 14.24 -22.84
C ILE A 442 16.03 13.74 -21.40
N ARG A 443 17.09 12.94 -21.17
CA ARG A 443 17.44 12.38 -19.85
C ARG A 443 17.75 13.45 -18.80
N ASN A 444 18.28 14.61 -19.20
CA ASN A 444 18.50 15.73 -18.29
C ASN A 444 17.19 16.32 -17.73
N ASN A 445 16.06 16.17 -18.44
CA ASN A 445 14.73 16.55 -17.95
C ASN A 445 13.97 15.38 -17.30
N PHE A 446 14.27 14.13 -17.68
CA PHE A 446 13.63 12.92 -17.13
C PHE A 446 14.69 11.86 -16.74
N PRO A 447 15.33 11.99 -15.55
CA PRO A 447 16.52 11.21 -15.18
C PRO A 447 16.27 9.74 -14.80
N TYR A 448 15.00 9.28 -14.83
CA TYR A 448 14.59 7.90 -14.55
C TYR A 448 14.35 7.05 -15.81
N LEU A 449 14.61 7.61 -17.00
CA LEU A 449 14.78 6.82 -18.21
C LEU A 449 16.00 5.91 -18.05
N SER A 450 15.85 4.65 -18.46
CA SER A 450 16.94 3.65 -18.46
C SER A 450 18.06 4.08 -19.40
N LYS A 451 19.20 3.38 -19.39
CA LYS A 451 20.31 3.76 -20.27
C LYS A 451 19.88 3.60 -21.73
N PHE A 452 20.54 4.33 -22.62
CA PHE A 452 20.29 4.23 -24.06
C PHE A 452 20.30 2.76 -24.52
N ASP A 453 21.29 2.00 -24.07
CA ASP A 453 21.50 0.56 -24.29
C ASP A 453 20.38 -0.37 -23.74
N ASP A 454 19.52 0.12 -22.84
CA ASP A 454 18.34 -0.61 -22.33
C ASP A 454 17.06 -0.32 -23.16
N LEU A 455 17.07 0.75 -23.96
CA LEU A 455 16.01 1.12 -24.91
C LEU A 455 16.31 0.64 -26.33
N ASP A 456 17.56 0.76 -26.76
CA ASP A 456 18.10 0.25 -28.02
C ASP A 456 18.20 -1.29 -27.97
N GLN A 457 17.07 -1.95 -28.23
CA GLN A 457 16.95 -3.41 -28.14
C GLN A 457 17.69 -4.13 -29.28
N ASN A 458 17.95 -3.44 -30.38
CA ASN A 458 18.61 -3.99 -31.55
C ASN A 458 20.13 -3.68 -31.60
N GLN A 459 20.60 -2.72 -30.78
CA GLN A 459 21.98 -2.25 -30.62
C GLN A 459 22.57 -1.53 -31.85
N ASP A 460 21.74 -0.83 -32.64
CA ASP A 460 22.18 -0.05 -33.81
C ASP A 460 22.70 1.37 -33.47
N GLY A 461 22.58 1.81 -32.21
CA GLY A 461 23.01 3.12 -31.74
C GLY A 461 21.99 4.25 -31.93
N ARG A 462 20.74 3.92 -32.28
CA ARG A 462 19.62 4.86 -32.47
C ARG A 462 18.35 4.29 -31.81
N ILE A 463 17.58 5.13 -31.13
CA ILE A 463 16.29 4.68 -30.56
C ILE A 463 15.17 4.93 -31.59
N SER A 464 14.58 3.85 -32.12
CA SER A 464 13.40 3.93 -32.96
C SER A 464 12.14 4.29 -32.16
N ARG A 465 11.08 4.75 -32.86
CA ARG A 465 9.80 5.07 -32.23
C ARG A 465 9.16 3.83 -31.60
N GLU A 466 9.27 2.69 -32.26
CA GLU A 466 8.71 1.40 -31.85
C GLU A 466 9.40 0.87 -30.59
N GLU A 467 10.71 1.03 -30.46
CA GLU A 467 11.46 0.67 -29.25
C GLU A 467 11.13 1.61 -28.08
N MET A 468 11.02 2.91 -28.33
CA MET A 468 10.62 3.87 -27.30
C MET A 468 9.17 3.65 -26.84
N ILE A 469 8.24 3.32 -27.74
CA ILE A 469 6.86 2.93 -27.39
C ILE A 469 6.86 1.62 -26.59
N LYS A 470 7.61 0.58 -26.99
CA LYS A 470 7.74 -0.66 -26.21
C LYS A 470 8.33 -0.40 -24.83
N TYR A 471 9.37 0.44 -24.73
CA TYR A 471 9.96 0.84 -23.45
C TYR A 471 8.94 1.55 -22.56
N PHE A 472 8.22 2.56 -23.07
CA PHE A 472 7.24 3.29 -22.27
C PHE A 472 5.98 2.47 -21.94
N ALA A 473 5.56 1.53 -22.80
CA ALA A 473 4.51 0.57 -22.46
C ALA A 473 4.96 -0.37 -21.33
N LYS A 474 6.20 -0.87 -21.39
CA LYS A 474 6.81 -1.71 -20.35
C LYS A 474 7.02 -0.94 -19.04
N ALA A 475 7.49 0.30 -19.10
CA ALA A 475 7.67 1.17 -17.94
C ALA A 475 6.33 1.61 -17.33
N ASN A 476 5.32 1.99 -18.12
CA ASN A 476 3.98 2.29 -17.61
C ASN A 476 3.30 1.05 -16.99
N SER A 477 3.58 -0.17 -17.50
CA SER A 477 3.14 -1.40 -16.84
C SER A 477 3.79 -1.64 -15.46
N MET A 478 4.86 -0.91 -15.12
CA MET A 478 5.56 -0.99 -13.83
C MET A 478 5.48 0.29 -12.97
N LEU A 479 4.91 1.40 -13.46
CA LEU A 479 4.95 2.71 -12.77
C LEU A 479 3.62 3.47 -12.68
N ASN A 480 2.54 3.04 -13.34
CA ASN A 480 1.28 3.78 -13.31
C ASN A 480 0.38 3.45 -12.12
N CYS A 481 0.78 3.86 -10.92
CA CYS A 481 -0.17 4.13 -9.86
C CYS A 481 0.38 5.00 -8.72
N LYS A 482 -0.22 6.17 -8.48
CA LYS A 482 0.12 7.06 -7.36
C LYS A 482 -1.05 7.23 -6.39
N MET A 483 -0.92 6.63 -5.20
CA MET A 483 -1.40 7.15 -3.90
C MET A 483 -0.93 6.24 -2.75
N GLY A 484 -0.52 6.82 -1.63
CA GLY A 484 0.02 6.10 -0.47
C GLY A 484 0.08 6.92 0.83
N PHE A 485 0.94 6.54 1.76
CA PHE A 485 1.03 7.12 3.10
C PHE A 485 2.27 8.05 3.21
N VAL A 486 2.16 9.21 3.88
CA VAL A 486 3.08 10.37 3.77
C VAL A 486 4.12 10.44 4.90
N HIS A 487 5.43 10.24 4.64
CA HIS A 487 6.53 10.59 5.55
C HIS A 487 7.90 10.82 4.79
N THR A 488 8.87 11.64 5.28
CA THR A 488 10.18 12.05 4.63
C THR A 488 11.54 11.38 5.07
N PHE A 489 12.57 11.29 4.19
CA PHE A 489 13.91 10.64 4.39
C PHE A 489 15.01 11.31 5.28
N THR A 490 16.09 10.54 5.61
CA THR A 490 17.31 10.93 6.37
C THR A 490 18.62 11.03 5.54
N ALA A 491 19.59 11.86 5.95
CA ALA A 491 20.97 11.88 5.42
C ALA A 491 22.06 11.49 6.45
N MET A 492 23.13 10.78 6.01
CA MET A 492 24.25 10.32 6.86
C MET A 492 25.61 10.98 6.54
N ASN A 493 26.59 10.79 7.45
CA ASN A 493 28.00 11.12 7.26
C ASN A 493 28.84 9.83 7.34
N CYS A 494 29.58 9.48 6.29
CA CYS A 494 30.44 8.29 6.30
C CYS A 494 31.85 8.63 6.83
N PHE A 495 32.21 8.10 8.00
CA PHE A 495 33.50 8.38 8.67
C PHE A 495 34.65 7.46 8.22
N LYS A 496 34.32 6.28 7.68
CA LYS A 496 35.20 5.36 6.94
C LYS A 496 34.72 5.28 5.49
N PRO A 497 35.57 4.87 4.52
CA PRO A 497 35.15 4.71 3.13
C PRO A 497 34.19 3.52 2.99
N THR A 498 32.94 3.77 2.62
CA THR A 498 31.89 2.74 2.48
C THR A 498 31.42 2.67 1.02
N VAL A 499 31.07 1.49 0.51
CA VAL A 499 30.66 1.30 -0.90
C VAL A 499 29.13 1.32 -1.02
N CYS A 500 28.59 2.12 -1.93
CA CYS A 500 27.16 2.16 -2.23
C CYS A 500 26.71 0.91 -3.01
N GLN A 501 25.69 0.19 -2.54
CA GLN A 501 25.21 -1.04 -3.20
C GLN A 501 24.48 -0.81 -4.53
N HIS A 502 23.92 0.39 -4.76
CA HIS A 502 23.15 0.68 -5.98
C HIS A 502 24.03 1.09 -7.18
N CYS A 503 25.31 1.43 -6.95
CA CYS A 503 26.24 1.88 -7.99
C CYS A 503 27.72 1.47 -7.78
N SER A 504 28.01 0.62 -6.78
CA SER A 504 29.35 0.11 -6.43
C SER A 504 30.42 1.17 -6.14
N GLY A 505 30.03 2.37 -5.72
CA GLY A 505 30.93 3.53 -5.55
C GLY A 505 31.38 3.82 -4.11
N ILE A 506 32.66 4.17 -3.93
CA ILE A 506 33.25 4.47 -2.60
C ILE A 506 32.90 5.89 -2.13
N ILE A 507 32.10 5.97 -1.07
CA ILE A 507 31.78 7.20 -0.33
C ILE A 507 32.98 7.57 0.56
N ARG A 508 33.84 8.50 0.10
CA ARG A 508 34.93 9.07 0.93
C ARG A 508 34.41 10.26 1.75
N ARG A 509 34.98 10.46 2.95
CA ARG A 509 34.58 11.41 4.02
C ARG A 509 33.82 12.65 3.50
N GLY A 510 32.51 12.62 3.69
CA GLY A 510 31.54 13.62 3.25
C GLY A 510 30.11 13.14 3.55
N LYS A 511 29.12 14.01 3.31
CA LYS A 511 27.70 13.65 3.40
C LYS A 511 27.33 12.66 2.31
N GLY A 512 26.60 11.61 2.66
CA GLY A 512 26.10 10.60 1.73
C GLY A 512 24.75 10.05 2.19
N LEU A 513 23.92 9.66 1.23
CA LEU A 513 22.68 8.93 1.46
C LEU A 513 23.02 7.43 1.38
N LEU A 514 22.55 6.63 2.34
CA LEU A 514 22.88 5.21 2.44
C LEU A 514 21.66 4.42 2.91
N TRP A 515 21.43 3.27 2.27
CA TRP A 515 20.27 2.42 2.46
C TRP A 515 20.51 1.43 3.62
N ASN A 516 19.64 1.44 4.64
CA ASN A 516 19.77 0.55 5.81
C ASN A 516 19.24 -0.86 5.51
N GLY A 517 20.05 -1.67 4.84
CA GLY A 517 19.63 -3.02 4.42
C GLY A 517 20.76 -4.03 4.20
N CYS A 518 21.94 -3.88 4.83
CA CYS A 518 23.02 -4.85 4.67
C CYS A 518 23.74 -5.21 5.98
N LEU A 519 23.57 -6.46 6.40
CA LEU A 519 24.45 -7.17 7.32
C LEU A 519 24.48 -8.66 6.91
N ASP A 520 25.55 -9.00 6.19
CA ASP A 520 26.20 -10.30 5.98
C ASP A 520 25.38 -11.57 5.61
N ILE A 521 25.53 -12.01 4.35
CA ILE A 521 26.17 -13.30 4.03
C ILE A 521 27.21 -13.08 2.90
N GLN A 522 28.35 -13.78 2.99
CA GLN A 522 29.55 -13.57 2.17
C GLN A 522 29.50 -14.28 0.80
N ASN A 523 29.94 -13.60 -0.27
CA ASN A 523 31.13 -14.01 -1.06
C ASN A 523 31.43 -13.05 -2.25
N ALA A 524 32.74 -12.86 -2.52
CA ALA A 524 33.45 -12.38 -3.74
C ALA A 524 32.68 -11.61 -4.87
N SER A 525 33.19 -10.53 -5.48
CA SER A 525 34.54 -9.89 -5.39
C SER A 525 34.63 -8.50 -6.06
N THR A 526 34.87 -7.44 -5.26
CA THR A 526 35.77 -6.24 -5.41
C THR A 526 35.90 -5.35 -6.70
N PRO A 527 36.22 -4.02 -6.57
CA PRO A 527 35.55 -2.93 -7.35
C PRO A 527 36.38 -1.66 -7.79
N GLN A 528 35.69 -0.60 -8.32
CA GLN A 528 35.96 0.88 -8.41
C GLN A 528 35.66 1.46 -9.84
N CYS A 529 35.17 2.68 -10.14
CA CYS A 529 34.58 3.87 -9.47
C CYS A 529 35.44 4.98 -8.77
N LEU A 530 35.52 6.20 -9.36
CA LEU A 530 35.23 7.53 -8.74
C LEU A 530 35.42 8.77 -9.69
N ARG A 531 34.69 9.87 -9.39
CA ARG A 531 34.69 11.26 -9.98
C ARG A 531 34.01 11.41 -11.37
N CYS A 532 32.94 12.20 -11.53
CA CYS A 532 32.75 13.65 -11.26
C CYS A 532 33.67 14.56 -12.10
N SER A 533 33.20 15.01 -13.27
CA SER A 533 32.84 16.40 -13.57
C SER A 533 32.55 16.59 -15.07
N TRP A 534 31.67 17.53 -15.40
CA TRP A 534 31.27 17.88 -16.77
C TRP A 534 32.33 18.69 -17.53
N THR A 535 32.10 18.79 -18.86
CA THR A 535 32.79 19.60 -19.90
C THR A 535 34.21 19.14 -20.33
N GLY A 536 34.54 19.10 -21.63
CA GLY A 536 33.75 19.39 -22.82
C GLY A 536 34.48 19.04 -24.14
N LEU A 537 33.78 19.18 -25.27
CA LEU A 537 34.22 18.90 -26.65
C LEU A 537 35.60 19.50 -27.00
N LEU A 538 36.33 18.86 -27.94
CA LEU A 538 36.53 19.39 -29.31
C LEU A 538 37.33 18.45 -30.26
N LEU A 539 36.63 18.02 -31.31
CA LEU A 539 37.02 17.98 -32.73
C LEU A 539 38.33 17.33 -33.27
N LYS A 540 38.12 16.70 -34.44
CA LYS A 540 38.95 16.59 -35.67
C LYS A 540 39.84 15.36 -35.91
N LEU A 541 39.33 14.57 -36.88
CA LEU A 541 39.95 14.19 -38.16
C LEU A 541 41.01 13.07 -38.21
N ASP A 542 40.92 12.38 -39.35
CA ASP A 542 41.93 11.60 -40.08
C ASP A 542 42.35 10.21 -39.56
N ASN A 543 41.85 9.21 -40.31
CA ASN A 543 42.56 7.99 -40.72
C ASN A 543 43.96 8.38 -41.27
N PRO A 544 45.04 7.55 -41.18
CA PRO A 544 45.00 6.11 -41.43
C PRO A 544 45.91 5.24 -40.53
N GLY A 545 45.78 3.90 -40.65
CA GLY A 545 46.69 2.92 -40.05
C GLY A 545 46.12 1.52 -40.05
#